data_AF-A0A918CE96-F1
#
_entry.id   AF-A0A918CE96-F1
#
_cell.length_a   1.000
_cell.length_b   1.000
_cell.length_c   1.000
_cell.angle_alpha   90.00
_cell.angle_beta   90.00
_cell.angle_gamma   90.00
#
_symmetry.space_group_name_H-M   'P 1'
#
loop_
_entity.id
_entity.type
_entity.pdbx_description
1 polymer ?
#
loop_
_entity_poly.entity_id
_entity_poly.type
_entity_poly.pdbx_seq_one_letter_code
_entity_poly.pdbx_strand_id
1 'polypeptide(L)'
;MLCAALLLACSAAAAPLLALGGDVSLARGIRADDPLGPIRAALHADAAYANLESPLTDQPGQTRGIDLRADPGRVGAVSVFRTLGTENNHMQDGGPGGLAQSRRVLAAAGVQPVSRTLHFSQVGGVRVAWIAFFDDGTTPPPLAAIRAGAAGARYVVVGVHWGAEYQPTTPRQRLLAASLTHAGATVIVGSGPHVLQGHEFMGRTLVLYSLGNLLFDSPLPSARVAAVVRVRLDALHAACAVPTRSRAGGAELANPQEAAYALSRLGLPLC
;
A
#
# COMPACT_ATOMS: atom_id res chain seq x y z
N MET A 1 53.17 -16.61 20.22
CA MET A 1 52.01 -16.85 19.32
C MET A 1 50.80 -16.16 19.93
N LEU A 2 50.53 -14.90 19.55
CA LEU A 2 49.31 -14.21 19.97
C LEU A 2 48.23 -14.45 18.91
N CYS A 3 47.16 -15.11 19.29
CA CYS A 3 45.98 -15.32 18.46
C CYS A 3 45.12 -14.04 18.54
N ALA A 4 45.20 -13.18 17.53
CA ALA A 4 44.30 -12.03 17.41
C ALA A 4 42.94 -12.52 16.92
N ALA A 5 41.95 -12.57 17.81
CA ALA A 5 40.57 -12.79 17.43
C ALA A 5 40.04 -11.55 16.71
N LEU A 6 39.84 -11.64 15.40
CA LEU A 6 39.03 -10.67 14.65
C LEU A 6 37.58 -10.78 15.14
N LEU A 7 37.18 -9.88 16.03
CA LEU A 7 35.77 -9.55 16.25
C LEU A 7 35.27 -8.84 15.00
N LEU A 8 34.72 -9.63 14.06
CA LEU A 8 33.84 -9.12 13.02
C LEU A 8 32.61 -8.53 13.72
N ALA A 9 32.66 -7.24 14.00
CA ALA A 9 31.48 -6.47 14.33
C ALA A 9 30.56 -6.52 13.12
N CYS A 10 29.61 -7.46 13.15
CA CYS A 10 28.51 -7.50 12.22
C CYS A 10 27.71 -6.21 12.46
N SER A 11 27.98 -5.15 11.69
CA SER A 11 27.11 -3.98 11.70
C SER A 11 25.72 -4.50 11.36
N ALA A 12 24.78 -4.40 12.30
CA ALA A 12 23.40 -4.75 12.01
C ALA A 12 22.99 -3.94 10.77
N ALA A 13 22.64 -4.63 9.68
CA ALA A 13 22.15 -3.97 8.48
C ALA A 13 21.00 -3.04 8.89
N ALA A 14 21.02 -1.80 8.41
CA ALA A 14 19.95 -0.84 8.68
C ALA A 14 18.60 -1.47 8.32
N ALA A 15 17.57 -1.28 9.16
CA ALA A 15 16.28 -1.88 8.84
C ALA A 15 15.74 -1.30 7.53
N PRO A 16 14.93 -2.08 6.80
CA PRO A 16 14.54 -1.70 5.45
C PRO A 16 13.68 -0.44 5.44
N LEU A 17 13.92 0.40 4.43
CA LEU A 17 13.06 1.51 4.08
C LEU A 17 11.91 1.01 3.21
N LEU A 18 10.69 1.35 3.59
CA LEU A 18 9.50 1.14 2.77
C LEU A 18 9.01 2.45 2.17
N ALA A 19 8.49 2.39 0.95
CA ALA A 19 7.66 3.42 0.34
C ALA A 19 6.21 2.90 0.23
N LEU A 20 5.27 3.60 0.85
CA LEU A 20 3.89 3.16 1.01
C LEU A 20 2.96 4.13 0.28
N GLY A 21 2.14 3.61 -0.61
CA GLY A 21 1.11 4.34 -1.36
C GLY A 21 -0.30 3.86 -1.01
N GLY A 22 -1.29 4.67 -1.36
CA GLY A 22 -2.70 4.31 -1.25
C GLY A 22 -3.21 3.60 -2.49
N ASP A 23 -4.33 4.08 -3.03
CA ASP A 23 -5.01 3.44 -4.15
C ASP A 23 -4.34 3.74 -5.50
N VAL A 24 -4.15 2.69 -6.28
CA VAL A 24 -3.59 2.69 -7.64
C VAL A 24 -4.59 2.02 -8.57
N SER A 25 -4.96 2.69 -9.64
CA SER A 25 -5.76 2.15 -10.73
C SER A 25 -5.03 2.35 -12.05
N LEU A 26 -5.14 1.36 -12.94
CA LEU A 26 -4.69 1.43 -14.34
C LEU A 26 -5.85 1.48 -15.33
N ALA A 27 -7.08 1.54 -14.84
CA ALA A 27 -8.28 1.56 -15.66
C ALA A 27 -8.58 2.95 -16.22
N ARG A 28 -9.48 3.02 -17.21
CA ARG A 28 -10.09 4.28 -17.68
C ARG A 28 -9.05 5.34 -18.10
N GLY A 29 -9.12 6.56 -17.56
CA GLY A 29 -8.36 7.73 -17.99
C GLY A 29 -6.88 7.76 -17.60
N ILE A 30 -6.31 6.64 -17.15
CA ILE A 30 -4.89 6.55 -16.81
C ILE A 30 -4.05 6.57 -18.08
N ARG A 31 -3.02 7.41 -18.10
CA ARG A 31 -2.15 7.58 -19.28
C ARG A 31 -1.34 6.30 -19.54
N ALA A 32 -1.03 6.03 -20.80
CA ALA A 32 -0.28 4.84 -21.18
C ALA A 32 1.20 4.93 -20.75
N ASP A 33 1.83 6.07 -21.01
CA ASP A 33 3.27 6.23 -20.83
C ASP A 33 3.63 6.70 -19.41
N ASP A 34 4.37 5.84 -18.71
CA ASP A 34 4.99 6.06 -17.39
C ASP A 34 4.14 6.89 -16.41
N PRO A 35 2.93 6.45 -16.01
CA PRO A 35 2.03 7.22 -15.16
C PRO A 35 2.61 7.60 -13.79
N LEU A 36 3.62 6.86 -13.29
CA LEU A 36 4.27 7.10 -12.00
C LEU A 36 5.64 7.78 -12.12
N GLY A 37 6.13 8.01 -13.34
CA GLY A 37 7.46 8.56 -13.63
C GLY A 37 7.83 9.79 -12.78
N PRO A 38 6.98 10.83 -12.73
CA PRO A 38 7.27 12.05 -11.97
C PRO A 38 7.42 11.85 -10.45
N ILE A 39 6.90 10.75 -9.89
CA ILE A 39 7.02 10.42 -8.46
C ILE A 39 7.90 9.20 -8.19
N ARG A 40 8.60 8.68 -9.21
CA ARG A 40 9.43 7.47 -9.11
C ARG A 40 10.48 7.55 -8.00
N ALA A 41 11.07 8.72 -7.77
CA ALA A 41 12.02 8.95 -6.70
C ALA A 41 11.40 8.77 -5.30
N ALA A 42 10.13 9.15 -5.12
CA ALA A 42 9.42 8.97 -3.85
C ALA A 42 9.18 7.49 -3.54
N LEU A 43 8.97 6.67 -4.59
CA LEU A 43 8.75 5.23 -4.50
C LEU A 43 10.06 4.42 -4.38
N HIS A 44 11.23 5.05 -4.52
CA HIS A 44 12.52 4.36 -4.43
C HIS A 44 12.85 4.01 -2.96
N ALA A 45 12.80 2.71 -2.67
CA ALA A 45 12.98 2.12 -1.34
C ALA A 45 13.37 0.62 -1.46
N ASP A 46 13.65 -0.05 -0.35
CA ASP A 46 13.96 -1.50 -0.35
C ASP A 46 12.75 -2.35 -0.79
N ALA A 47 11.55 -1.86 -0.49
CA ALA A 47 10.30 -2.29 -1.09
C ALA A 47 9.29 -1.14 -1.16
N ALA A 48 8.45 -1.17 -2.19
CA ALA A 48 7.30 -0.29 -2.32
C ALA A 48 6.01 -1.11 -2.33
N TYR A 49 4.97 -0.59 -1.66
CA TYR A 49 3.64 -1.19 -1.53
C TYR A 49 2.54 -0.17 -1.83
N ALA A 50 1.46 -0.60 -2.47
CA ALA A 50 0.22 0.14 -2.65
C ALA A 50 -0.99 -0.81 -2.79
N ASN A 51 -2.23 -0.31 -2.75
CA ASN A 51 -3.43 -1.06 -3.11
C ASN A 51 -3.69 -0.94 -4.62
N LEU A 52 -3.70 -2.05 -5.35
CA LEU A 52 -4.13 -2.06 -6.75
C LEU A 52 -5.65 -2.25 -6.81
N GLU A 53 -6.36 -1.15 -6.98
CA GLU A 53 -7.82 -1.08 -7.11
C GLU A 53 -8.31 -1.82 -8.36
N SER A 54 -7.64 -1.59 -9.50
CA SER A 54 -8.05 -2.13 -10.79
C SER A 54 -7.56 -3.57 -10.98
N PRO A 55 -8.45 -4.57 -11.14
CA PRO A 55 -8.01 -5.89 -11.57
C PRO A 55 -7.49 -5.84 -13.02
N LEU A 56 -6.33 -6.46 -13.26
CA LEU A 56 -5.73 -6.60 -14.60
C LEU A 56 -6.33 -7.82 -15.29
N THR A 57 -7.35 -7.62 -16.12
CA THR A 57 -8.16 -8.73 -16.63
C THR A 57 -8.82 -8.42 -17.97
N ASP A 58 -8.91 -9.43 -18.83
CA ASP A 58 -9.73 -9.41 -20.06
C ASP A 58 -11.09 -10.12 -19.87
N GLN A 59 -11.30 -10.78 -18.73
CA GLN A 59 -12.59 -11.38 -18.38
C GLN A 59 -13.73 -10.35 -18.42
N PRO A 60 -14.95 -10.72 -18.88
CA PRO A 60 -16.11 -9.84 -18.89
C PRO A 60 -16.42 -9.22 -17.52
N GLY A 61 -17.01 -8.03 -17.54
CA GLY A 61 -17.44 -7.34 -16.33
C GLY A 61 -18.58 -8.11 -15.65
N GLN A 62 -18.49 -8.27 -14.33
CA GLN A 62 -19.45 -9.03 -13.53
C GLN A 62 -20.04 -8.22 -12.37
N THR A 63 -19.45 -7.09 -12.01
CA THR A 63 -19.96 -6.18 -10.98
C THR A 63 -20.87 -5.11 -11.58
N ARG A 64 -21.63 -4.44 -10.70
CA ARG A 64 -22.44 -3.27 -11.07
C ARG A 64 -21.72 -2.02 -10.57
N GLY A 65 -21.89 -0.91 -11.30
CA GLY A 65 -21.31 0.38 -10.92
C GLY A 65 -20.10 0.72 -11.78
N ILE A 66 -19.10 1.36 -11.16
CA ILE A 66 -17.87 1.73 -11.85
C ILE A 66 -17.08 0.46 -12.17
N ASP A 67 -16.75 0.27 -13.44
CA ASP A 67 -15.86 -0.79 -13.89
C ASP A 67 -14.41 -0.28 -13.88
N LEU A 68 -13.60 -0.86 -13.00
CA LEU A 68 -12.17 -0.58 -12.89
C LEU A 68 -11.31 -1.72 -13.44
N ARG A 69 -11.83 -2.62 -14.29
CA ARG A 69 -10.97 -3.55 -15.01
C ARG A 69 -9.98 -2.76 -15.88
N ALA A 70 -8.74 -3.20 -15.88
CA ALA A 70 -7.69 -2.67 -16.72
C ALA A 70 -7.09 -3.78 -17.59
N ASP A 71 -6.61 -3.38 -18.77
CA ASP A 71 -5.94 -4.29 -19.70
C ASP A 71 -4.69 -4.94 -19.04
N PRO A 72 -4.59 -6.29 -19.04
CA PRO A 72 -3.41 -7.01 -18.56
C PRO A 72 -2.07 -6.51 -19.11
N GLY A 73 -2.04 -6.03 -20.35
CA GLY A 73 -0.85 -5.48 -21.01
C GLY A 73 -0.26 -4.25 -20.31
N ARG A 74 -1.04 -3.59 -19.44
CA ARG A 74 -0.62 -2.38 -18.70
C ARG A 74 0.20 -2.67 -17.45
N VAL A 75 0.42 -3.94 -17.09
CA VAL A 75 1.15 -4.34 -15.87
C VAL A 75 2.52 -3.66 -15.72
N GLY A 76 3.20 -3.33 -16.82
CA GLY A 76 4.48 -2.61 -16.81
C GLY A 76 4.42 -1.25 -16.10
N ALA A 77 3.25 -0.60 -16.06
CA ALA A 77 3.05 0.69 -15.39
C ALA A 77 3.21 0.61 -13.86
N VAL A 78 3.06 -0.57 -13.26
CA VAL A 78 3.20 -0.79 -11.81
C VAL A 78 4.46 -1.57 -11.43
N SER A 79 5.40 -1.75 -12.36
CA SER A 79 6.67 -2.46 -12.13
C SER A 79 7.58 -1.86 -11.06
N VAL A 80 7.33 -0.60 -10.65
CA VAL A 80 8.03 0.03 -9.52
C VAL A 80 7.68 -0.62 -8.18
N PHE A 81 6.52 -1.26 -8.08
CA PHE A 81 6.11 -1.97 -6.87
C PHE A 81 6.62 -3.41 -6.90
N ARG A 82 7.15 -3.88 -5.76
CA ARG A 82 7.44 -5.31 -5.58
C ARG A 82 6.26 -6.06 -4.99
N THR A 83 5.42 -5.38 -4.22
CA THR A 83 4.22 -5.94 -3.61
C THR A 83 3.04 -5.01 -3.87
N LEU A 84 1.89 -5.57 -4.20
CA LEU A 84 0.64 -4.82 -4.36
C LEU A 84 -0.50 -5.55 -3.65
N GLY A 85 -1.29 -4.82 -2.86
CA GLY A 85 -2.56 -5.32 -2.35
C GLY A 85 -3.54 -5.55 -3.50
N THR A 86 -4.27 -6.66 -3.45
CA THR A 86 -5.29 -7.03 -4.46
C THR A 86 -6.61 -7.39 -3.81
N GLU A 87 -6.92 -6.71 -2.69
CA GLU A 87 -8.03 -7.01 -1.80
C GLU A 87 -8.79 -5.71 -1.51
N ASN A 88 -9.74 -5.40 -2.38
CA ASN A 88 -10.55 -4.20 -2.36
C ASN A 88 -11.94 -4.49 -2.98
N ASN A 89 -12.82 -3.51 -2.96
CA ASN A 89 -14.19 -3.64 -3.48
C ASN A 89 -14.24 -3.88 -5.00
N HIS A 90 -13.22 -3.46 -5.76
CA HIS A 90 -13.13 -3.62 -7.22
C HIS A 90 -12.37 -4.89 -7.67
N MET A 91 -11.78 -5.64 -6.74
CA MET A 91 -10.93 -6.80 -7.06
C MET A 91 -11.65 -7.86 -7.91
N GLN A 92 -12.99 -7.90 -7.83
CA GLN A 92 -13.85 -8.84 -8.56
C GLN A 92 -14.64 -8.18 -9.70
N ASP A 93 -14.24 -7.02 -10.24
CA ASP A 93 -14.95 -6.43 -11.39
C ASP A 93 -15.00 -7.36 -12.61
N GLY A 94 -13.97 -8.21 -12.80
CA GLY A 94 -13.97 -9.32 -13.77
C GLY A 94 -14.41 -10.67 -13.19
N GLY A 95 -15.08 -10.66 -12.04
CA GLY A 95 -15.43 -11.84 -11.23
C GLY A 95 -14.22 -12.57 -10.63
N PRO A 96 -14.45 -13.76 -10.03
CA PRO A 96 -13.37 -14.59 -9.49
C PRO A 96 -12.30 -14.97 -10.51
N GLY A 97 -12.71 -15.17 -11.77
CA GLY A 97 -11.80 -15.44 -12.89
C GLY A 97 -10.88 -14.26 -13.19
N GLY A 98 -11.42 -13.03 -13.19
CA GLY A 98 -10.64 -11.81 -13.41
C GLY A 98 -9.69 -11.49 -12.25
N LEU A 99 -10.10 -11.71 -11.01
CA LEU A 99 -9.19 -11.62 -9.85
C LEU A 99 -8.01 -12.60 -9.99
N ALA A 100 -8.31 -13.86 -10.33
CA ALA A 100 -7.29 -14.87 -10.51
C ALA A 100 -6.34 -14.54 -11.67
N GLN A 101 -6.84 -13.99 -12.78
CA GLN A 101 -6.03 -13.52 -13.90
C GLN A 101 -5.12 -12.36 -13.47
N SER A 102 -5.68 -11.33 -12.81
CA SER A 102 -4.94 -10.16 -12.33
C SER A 102 -3.73 -10.57 -11.48
N ARG A 103 -3.93 -11.49 -10.54
CA ARG A 103 -2.84 -12.01 -9.69
C ARG A 103 -1.78 -12.76 -10.48
N ARG A 104 -2.16 -13.54 -11.49
CA ARG A 104 -1.19 -14.22 -12.38
C ARG A 104 -0.39 -13.23 -13.23
N VAL A 105 -1.05 -12.20 -13.77
CA VAL A 105 -0.42 -11.15 -14.57
C VAL A 105 0.63 -10.40 -13.74
N LEU A 106 0.29 -10.01 -12.51
CA LEU A 106 1.21 -9.38 -11.57
C LEU A 106 2.42 -10.28 -11.27
N ALA A 107 2.16 -11.54 -10.89
CA ALA A 107 3.21 -12.48 -10.54
C ALA A 107 4.17 -12.74 -11.73
N ALA A 108 3.65 -12.86 -12.95
CA ALA A 108 4.45 -13.02 -14.16
C ALA A 108 5.33 -11.80 -14.46
N ALA A 109 4.90 -10.60 -14.05
CA ALA A 109 5.67 -9.36 -14.15
C ALA A 109 6.65 -9.14 -12.97
N GLY A 110 6.78 -10.11 -12.05
CA GLY A 110 7.63 -9.99 -10.87
C GLY A 110 7.06 -9.10 -9.75
N VAL A 111 5.77 -8.76 -9.82
CA VAL A 111 5.05 -8.03 -8.77
C VAL A 111 4.27 -9.04 -7.94
N GLN A 112 4.57 -9.14 -6.64
CA GLN A 112 3.89 -10.06 -5.75
C GLN A 112 2.48 -9.53 -5.39
N PRO A 113 1.39 -10.19 -5.79
CA PRO A 113 0.08 -9.88 -5.27
C PRO A 113 0.00 -10.28 -3.80
N VAL A 114 -0.31 -9.32 -2.95
CA VAL A 114 -0.61 -9.51 -1.53
C VAL A 114 -2.11 -9.71 -1.40
N SER A 115 -2.50 -10.73 -0.65
CA SER A 115 -3.87 -11.17 -0.45
C SER A 115 -4.14 -11.43 1.02
N ARG A 116 -5.33 -11.97 1.33
CA ARG A 116 -5.69 -12.41 2.68
C ARG A 116 -4.78 -13.51 3.24
N THR A 117 -4.02 -14.18 2.37
CA THR A 117 -3.08 -15.23 2.74
C THR A 117 -1.71 -14.63 3.06
N LEU A 118 -1.10 -15.11 4.15
CA LEU A 118 0.24 -14.72 4.59
C LEU A 118 1.29 -14.98 3.51
N HIS A 119 2.04 -13.94 3.16
CA HIS A 119 3.22 -14.03 2.29
C HIS A 119 4.45 -13.52 3.02
N PHE A 120 5.60 -14.18 2.84
CA PHE A 120 6.89 -13.70 3.35
C PHE A 120 7.81 -13.30 2.19
N SER A 121 8.51 -12.19 2.34
CA SER A 121 9.58 -11.79 1.42
C SER A 121 10.81 -11.27 2.17
N GLN A 122 11.95 -11.23 1.48
CA GLN A 122 13.15 -10.56 1.98
C GLN A 122 13.17 -9.13 1.47
N VAL A 123 13.27 -8.17 2.38
CA VAL A 123 13.35 -6.74 2.09
C VAL A 123 14.58 -6.21 2.81
N GLY A 124 15.55 -5.64 2.10
CA GLY A 124 16.81 -5.19 2.71
C GLY A 124 17.52 -6.27 3.54
N GLY A 125 17.40 -7.56 3.18
CA GLY A 125 17.95 -8.70 3.94
C GLY A 125 17.15 -9.09 5.20
N VAL A 126 16.02 -8.43 5.47
CA VAL A 126 15.12 -8.75 6.60
C VAL A 126 13.86 -9.42 6.10
N ARG A 127 13.42 -10.48 6.80
CA ARG A 127 12.16 -11.15 6.50
C ARG A 127 10.98 -10.29 6.95
N VAL A 128 10.09 -9.98 6.00
CA VAL A 128 8.85 -9.21 6.21
C VAL A 128 7.65 -10.08 5.85
N ALA A 129 6.63 -10.08 6.70
CA ALA A 129 5.33 -10.69 6.45
C ALA A 129 4.37 -9.68 5.83
N TRP A 130 3.59 -10.11 4.85
CA TRP A 130 2.62 -9.31 4.10
C TRP A 130 1.25 -9.98 4.11
N ILE A 131 0.23 -9.22 4.49
CA ILE A 131 -1.18 -9.61 4.42
C ILE A 131 -1.96 -8.42 3.88
N ALA A 132 -2.95 -8.64 3.01
CA ALA A 132 -3.89 -7.60 2.59
C ALA A 132 -5.32 -8.12 2.72
N PHE A 133 -6.31 -7.26 3.01
CA PHE A 133 -7.70 -7.68 3.00
C PHE A 133 -8.67 -6.52 2.77
N PHE A 134 -9.85 -6.84 2.27
CA PHE A 134 -10.99 -5.94 2.18
C PHE A 134 -11.88 -6.09 3.43
N ASP A 135 -12.17 -4.99 4.12
CA ASP A 135 -13.21 -4.91 5.17
C ASP A 135 -14.57 -4.59 4.52
N ASP A 136 -15.29 -5.64 4.13
CA ASP A 136 -16.65 -5.54 3.57
C ASP A 136 -17.74 -5.36 4.64
N GLY A 137 -17.37 -5.18 5.91
CA GLY A 137 -18.30 -5.09 7.02
C GLY A 137 -18.63 -6.43 7.70
N THR A 138 -18.46 -7.54 7.00
CA THR A 138 -19.00 -8.87 7.35
C THR A 138 -17.93 -9.96 7.49
N THR A 139 -16.89 -9.91 6.67
CA THR A 139 -15.81 -10.88 6.65
C THR A 139 -14.82 -10.57 7.78
N PRO A 140 -14.56 -11.52 8.71
CA PRO A 140 -13.63 -11.28 9.79
C PRO A 140 -12.21 -10.94 9.30
N PRO A 141 -11.45 -10.08 10.00
CA PRO A 141 -10.06 -9.82 9.64
C PRO A 141 -9.19 -11.09 9.75
N PRO A 142 -8.13 -11.22 8.93
CA PRO A 142 -7.25 -12.40 8.92
C PRO A 142 -6.27 -12.42 10.12
N LEU A 143 -6.77 -12.29 11.35
CA LEU A 143 -5.94 -12.17 12.57
C LEU A 143 -5.01 -13.38 12.78
N ALA A 144 -5.45 -14.59 12.41
CA ALA A 144 -4.62 -15.78 12.49
C ALA A 144 -3.39 -15.71 11.57
N ALA A 145 -3.56 -15.20 10.34
CA ALA A 145 -2.45 -15.00 9.40
C ALA A 145 -1.47 -13.93 9.89
N ILE A 146 -1.99 -12.86 10.51
CA ILE A 146 -1.16 -11.79 11.09
C ILE A 146 -0.33 -12.33 12.27
N ARG A 147 -0.94 -13.11 13.18
CA ARG A 147 -0.21 -13.76 14.28
C ARG A 147 0.86 -14.73 13.77
N ALA A 148 0.55 -15.53 12.75
CA ALA A 148 1.52 -16.41 12.11
C ALA A 148 2.67 -15.62 11.44
N GLY A 149 2.35 -14.48 10.82
CA GLY A 149 3.33 -13.55 10.28
C GLY A 149 4.26 -13.00 11.37
N ALA A 150 3.70 -12.56 12.50
CA ALA A 150 4.45 -12.05 13.64
C ALA A 150 5.36 -13.12 14.30
N ALA A 151 4.96 -14.39 14.25
CA ALA A 151 5.82 -15.50 14.69
C ALA A 151 6.96 -15.82 13.71
N GLY A 152 6.76 -15.55 12.41
CA GLY A 152 7.68 -15.95 11.34
C GLY A 152 8.57 -14.84 10.76
N ALA A 153 8.31 -13.58 11.09
CA ALA A 153 9.01 -12.40 10.57
C ALA A 153 9.18 -11.33 11.64
N ARG A 154 10.21 -10.48 11.46
CA ARG A 154 10.47 -9.35 12.37
C ARG A 154 9.44 -8.24 12.23
N TYR A 155 8.89 -8.09 11.03
CA TYR A 155 7.96 -7.03 10.68
C TYR A 155 6.77 -7.61 9.92
N VAL A 156 5.57 -7.13 10.24
CA VAL A 156 4.31 -7.51 9.60
C VAL A 156 3.66 -6.28 9.01
N VAL A 157 3.54 -6.22 7.68
CA VAL A 157 2.84 -5.16 6.96
C VAL A 157 1.45 -5.66 6.58
N VAL A 158 0.43 -4.92 7.00
CA VAL A 158 -0.97 -5.25 6.72
C VAL A 158 -1.57 -4.16 5.83
N GLY A 159 -1.89 -4.51 4.60
CA GLY A 159 -2.75 -3.70 3.74
C GLY A 159 -4.22 -3.90 4.10
N VAL A 160 -5.00 -2.82 4.13
CA VAL A 160 -6.43 -2.95 4.40
C VAL A 160 -7.23 -1.93 3.60
N HIS A 161 -8.14 -2.43 2.78
CA HIS A 161 -9.11 -1.59 2.09
C HIS A 161 -10.37 -1.49 2.94
N TRP A 162 -10.73 -0.28 3.39
CA TRP A 162 -11.76 -0.06 4.40
C TRP A 162 -12.39 1.34 4.34
N GLY A 163 -13.35 1.57 5.22
CA GLY A 163 -14.01 2.87 5.34
C GLY A 163 -14.93 3.15 4.15
N ALA A 164 -15.59 4.31 4.21
CA ALA A 164 -16.46 4.77 3.14
C ALA A 164 -15.70 5.76 2.24
N GLU A 165 -15.97 5.72 0.95
CA GLU A 165 -15.37 6.64 -0.02
C GLU A 165 -15.60 8.09 0.38
N TYR A 166 -14.54 8.88 0.34
CA TYR A 166 -14.49 10.32 0.61
C TYR A 166 -14.88 10.73 2.04
N GLN A 167 -15.01 9.78 2.97
CA GLN A 167 -15.40 10.03 4.36
C GLN A 167 -14.18 10.12 5.30
N PRO A 168 -14.32 10.77 6.47
CA PRO A 168 -13.30 10.75 7.51
C PRO A 168 -13.14 9.37 8.17
N THR A 169 -12.05 9.18 8.92
CA THR A 169 -11.78 7.94 9.65
C THR A 169 -12.89 7.63 10.65
N THR A 170 -13.42 6.41 10.56
CA THR A 170 -14.54 5.94 11.38
C THR A 170 -14.08 5.23 12.66
N PRO A 171 -14.94 5.13 13.69
CA PRO A 171 -14.67 4.30 14.88
C PRO A 171 -14.39 2.82 14.52
N ARG A 172 -15.07 2.27 13.50
CA ARG A 172 -14.83 0.90 13.02
C ARG A 172 -13.40 0.72 12.53
N GLN A 173 -12.88 1.64 11.71
CA GLN A 173 -11.49 1.59 11.25
C GLN A 173 -10.51 1.58 12.42
N ARG A 174 -10.75 2.40 13.46
CA ARG A 174 -9.88 2.43 14.66
C ARG A 174 -9.93 1.12 15.45
N LEU A 175 -11.13 0.56 15.66
CA LEU A 175 -11.32 -0.73 16.36
C LEU A 175 -10.65 -1.89 15.60
N LEU A 176 -10.76 -1.88 14.28
CA LEU A 176 -10.11 -2.85 13.42
C LEU A 176 -8.60 -2.71 13.49
N ALA A 177 -8.06 -1.49 13.36
CA ALA A 177 -6.63 -1.21 13.50
C ALA A 177 -6.06 -1.67 14.85
N ALA A 178 -6.81 -1.50 15.94
CA ALA A 178 -6.43 -2.01 17.26
C ALA A 178 -6.37 -3.55 17.30
N SER A 179 -7.31 -4.22 16.64
CA SER A 179 -7.33 -5.69 16.54
C SER A 179 -6.15 -6.23 15.73
N LEU A 180 -5.81 -5.57 14.61
CA LEU A 180 -4.67 -5.91 13.77
C LEU A 180 -3.34 -5.67 14.51
N THR A 181 -3.24 -4.55 15.24
CA THR A 181 -2.12 -4.21 16.14
C THR A 181 -1.92 -5.31 17.18
N HIS A 182 -2.97 -5.71 17.89
CA HIS A 182 -2.91 -6.76 18.90
C HIS A 182 -2.53 -8.13 18.32
N ALA A 183 -2.85 -8.39 17.04
CA ALA A 183 -2.44 -9.60 16.34
C ALA A 183 -0.96 -9.59 15.89
N GLY A 184 -0.25 -8.46 16.01
CA GLY A 184 1.18 -8.34 15.71
C GLY A 184 1.52 -7.53 14.46
N ALA A 185 0.59 -6.74 13.91
CA ALA A 185 0.89 -5.82 12.81
C ALA A 185 1.96 -4.80 13.22
N THR A 186 2.97 -4.58 12.39
CA THR A 186 3.98 -3.53 12.56
C THR A 186 3.57 -2.23 11.87
N VAL A 187 3.09 -2.34 10.63
CA VAL A 187 2.57 -1.22 9.85
C VAL A 187 1.24 -1.62 9.25
N ILE A 188 0.24 -0.78 9.39
CA ILE A 188 -1.08 -0.93 8.76
C ILE A 188 -1.21 0.16 7.70
N VAL A 189 -1.45 -0.23 6.45
CA VAL A 189 -1.57 0.67 5.30
C VAL A 189 -3.00 0.60 4.78
N GLY A 190 -3.78 1.62 5.14
CA GLY A 190 -5.17 1.76 4.76
C GLY A 190 -5.35 2.37 3.37
N SER A 191 -6.43 1.95 2.70
CA SER A 191 -6.87 2.46 1.40
C SER A 191 -8.41 2.35 1.28
N GLY A 192 -9.01 2.90 0.22
CA GLY A 192 -10.45 2.83 -0.03
C GLY A 192 -11.27 4.11 0.21
N PRO A 193 -10.94 4.98 1.19
CA PRO A 193 -11.60 6.28 1.28
C PRO A 193 -11.28 7.21 0.10
N HIS A 194 -10.28 6.89 -0.75
CA HIS A 194 -9.81 7.73 -1.86
C HIS A 194 -9.32 9.15 -1.49
N VAL A 195 -9.31 9.47 -0.19
CA VAL A 195 -8.86 10.75 0.36
C VAL A 195 -7.88 10.49 1.50
N LEU A 196 -7.03 11.47 1.79
CA LEU A 196 -6.08 11.39 2.89
C LEU A 196 -6.79 11.32 4.25
N GLN A 197 -6.41 10.32 5.04
CA GLN A 197 -6.78 10.17 6.44
C GLN A 197 -5.49 10.10 7.29
N GLY A 198 -5.55 10.59 8.52
CA GLY A 198 -4.39 10.73 9.39
C GLY A 198 -3.66 9.43 9.70
N HIS A 199 -2.50 9.55 10.34
CA HIS A 199 -1.82 8.43 10.97
C HIS A 199 -2.10 8.37 12.48
N GLU A 200 -1.84 7.21 13.07
CA GLU A 200 -1.87 7.00 14.51
C GLU A 200 -0.81 5.98 14.91
N PHE A 201 -0.23 6.12 16.10
CA PHE A 201 0.57 5.07 16.72
C PHE A 201 -0.28 4.31 17.73
N MET A 202 -0.58 3.05 17.44
CA MET A 202 -1.23 2.14 18.38
C MET A 202 -0.16 1.28 19.04
N GLY A 203 0.36 1.75 20.18
CA GLY A 203 1.53 1.16 20.81
C GLY A 203 2.77 1.30 19.91
N ARG A 204 3.28 0.18 19.40
CA ARG A 204 4.43 0.16 18.48
C ARG A 204 4.05 0.10 17.00
N THR A 205 2.76 0.04 16.69
CA THR A 205 2.25 -0.11 15.33
C THR A 205 1.97 1.25 14.72
N LEU A 206 2.52 1.49 13.52
CA LEU A 206 2.16 2.64 12.71
C LEU A 206 0.88 2.32 11.92
N VAL A 207 -0.18 3.09 12.15
CA VAL A 207 -1.44 2.98 11.42
C VAL A 207 -1.55 4.17 10.47
N LEU A 208 -1.64 3.90 9.17
CA LEU A 208 -1.91 4.89 8.13
C LEU A 208 -3.35 4.64 7.66
N TYR A 209 -4.31 5.50 8.02
CA TYR A 209 -5.73 5.18 7.75
C TYR A 209 -6.11 5.26 6.26
N SER A 210 -5.52 6.20 5.51
CA SER A 210 -5.65 6.26 4.05
C SER A 210 -4.61 7.20 3.48
N LEU A 211 -3.90 6.74 2.46
CA LEU A 211 -2.89 7.55 1.75
C LEU A 211 -3.44 8.21 0.48
N GLY A 212 -4.75 8.08 0.23
CA GLY A 212 -5.43 8.65 -0.93
C GLY A 212 -5.08 7.96 -2.24
N ASN A 213 -5.51 8.58 -3.34
CA ASN A 213 -5.31 8.08 -4.69
C ASN A 213 -3.89 8.38 -5.20
N LEU A 214 -2.97 7.43 -5.04
CA LEU A 214 -1.62 7.56 -5.56
C LEU A 214 -1.62 7.66 -7.09
N LEU A 215 -2.45 6.86 -7.76
CA LEU A 215 -2.69 6.94 -9.20
C LEU A 215 -4.15 6.63 -9.51
N PHE A 216 -4.93 7.63 -9.89
CA PHE A 216 -6.35 7.46 -10.22
C PHE A 216 -6.84 8.56 -11.16
N ASP A 217 -7.87 8.31 -11.96
CA ASP A 217 -8.49 9.29 -12.85
C ASP A 217 -9.66 10.05 -12.18
N SER A 218 -9.59 10.25 -10.86
CA SER A 218 -10.68 10.88 -10.10
C SER A 218 -10.81 12.38 -10.43
N PRO A 219 -12.00 12.87 -10.80
CA PRO A 219 -12.22 14.29 -11.04
C PRO A 219 -12.35 15.10 -9.74
N LEU A 220 -12.61 14.46 -8.60
CA LEU A 220 -12.90 15.12 -7.32
C LEU A 220 -11.64 15.79 -6.74
N PRO A 221 -11.65 17.11 -6.47
CA PRO A 221 -10.47 17.82 -5.98
C PRO A 221 -9.85 17.22 -4.71
N SER A 222 -10.67 16.80 -3.75
CA SER A 222 -10.22 16.17 -2.49
C SER A 222 -9.56 14.80 -2.70
N ALA A 223 -9.91 14.10 -3.78
CA ALA A 223 -9.39 12.79 -4.14
C ALA A 223 -8.26 12.86 -5.18
N ARG A 224 -7.78 14.07 -5.51
CA ARG A 224 -6.58 14.27 -6.34
C ARG A 224 -5.31 14.25 -5.52
N VAL A 225 -5.35 14.65 -4.25
CA VAL A 225 -4.15 14.72 -3.40
C VAL A 225 -3.95 13.39 -2.69
N ALA A 226 -2.71 12.91 -2.70
CA ALA A 226 -2.27 11.70 -2.05
C ALA A 226 -0.87 11.90 -1.47
N ALA A 227 -0.27 10.85 -0.93
CA ALA A 227 1.13 10.87 -0.56
C ALA A 227 1.77 9.49 -0.66
N VAL A 228 3.09 9.49 -0.86
CA VAL A 228 3.94 8.33 -0.58
C VAL A 228 4.51 8.51 0.82
N VAL A 229 4.20 7.61 1.75
CA VAL A 229 4.81 7.59 3.08
C VAL A 229 6.09 6.77 3.03
N ARG A 230 7.20 7.35 3.49
CA ARG A 230 8.49 6.67 3.59
C ARG A 230 8.80 6.38 5.04
N VAL A 231 9.11 5.13 5.35
CA VAL A 231 9.30 4.68 6.74
C VAL A 231 10.36 3.58 6.83
N ARG A 232 11.31 3.74 7.76
CA ARG A 232 12.24 2.66 8.13
C ARG A 232 11.60 1.79 9.21
N LEU A 233 11.66 0.46 9.03
CA LEU A 233 10.94 -0.48 9.89
C LEU A 233 11.46 -0.54 11.35
N ASP A 234 12.66 -0.05 11.65
CA ASP A 234 13.18 0.12 13.02
C ASP A 234 12.90 1.51 13.63
N ALA A 235 12.49 2.48 12.82
CA ALA A 235 12.29 3.87 13.21
C ALA A 235 10.94 4.42 12.72
N LEU A 236 9.85 3.72 13.04
CA LEU A 236 8.51 4.07 12.54
C LEU A 236 8.06 5.50 12.88
N HIS A 237 8.50 6.03 14.03
CA HIS A 237 8.23 7.41 14.47
C HIS A 237 8.89 8.48 13.58
N ALA A 238 9.89 8.11 12.78
CA ALA A 238 10.54 8.97 11.80
C ALA A 238 9.92 8.85 10.40
N ALA A 239 8.71 8.28 10.29
CA ALA A 239 7.97 8.27 9.04
C ALA A 239 7.75 9.70 8.54
N CYS A 240 7.91 9.89 7.23
CA CYS A 240 7.67 11.16 6.56
C CYS A 240 6.82 10.91 5.31
N ALA A 241 6.23 11.95 4.75
CA ALA A 241 5.40 11.88 3.56
C ALA A 241 6.00 12.70 2.42
N VAL A 242 5.91 12.18 1.20
CA VAL A 242 6.09 12.93 -0.04
C VAL A 242 4.70 13.17 -0.64
N PRO A 243 4.13 14.37 -0.52
CA PRO A 243 2.83 14.69 -1.10
C PRO A 243 2.82 14.57 -2.63
N THR A 244 1.79 13.94 -3.16
CA THR A 244 1.58 13.73 -4.59
C THR A 244 0.19 14.19 -5.00
N ARG A 245 -0.02 14.30 -6.31
CA ARG A 245 -1.35 14.51 -6.88
C ARG A 245 -1.56 13.73 -8.16
N SER A 246 -2.82 13.38 -8.42
CA SER A 246 -3.26 12.86 -9.71
C SER A 246 -3.56 14.00 -10.68
N ARG A 247 -3.01 13.91 -11.90
CA ARG A 247 -3.27 14.85 -13.00
C ARG A 247 -3.11 14.17 -14.36
N ALA A 248 -4.08 14.38 -15.25
CA ALA A 248 -4.04 13.90 -16.63
C ALA A 248 -3.67 12.40 -16.74
N GLY A 249 -4.26 11.57 -15.87
CA GLY A 249 -4.02 10.13 -15.85
C GLY A 249 -2.65 9.70 -15.33
N GLY A 250 -1.86 10.59 -14.72
CA GLY A 250 -0.59 10.28 -14.06
C GLY A 250 -0.52 10.86 -12.64
N ALA A 251 0.54 10.49 -11.93
CA ALA A 251 0.90 11.01 -10.62
C ALA A 251 2.08 11.97 -10.73
N GLU A 252 1.99 13.12 -10.07
CA GLU A 252 3.07 14.11 -9.97
C GLU A 252 3.22 14.61 -8.53
N LEU A 253 4.31 15.31 -8.23
CA LEU A 253 4.48 15.94 -6.92
C LEU A 253 3.39 17.00 -6.72
N ALA A 254 2.88 17.07 -5.49
CA ALA A 254 1.90 18.09 -5.12
C ALA A 254 2.53 19.49 -5.19
N ASN A 255 1.73 20.49 -5.54
CA ASN A 255 2.17 21.89 -5.40
C ASN A 255 2.26 22.28 -3.91
N PRO A 256 2.87 23.43 -3.54
CA PRO A 256 3.06 23.79 -2.13
C PRO A 256 1.78 23.82 -1.28
N GLN A 257 0.66 24.27 -1.85
CA GLN A 257 -0.62 24.33 -1.13
C GLN A 257 -1.19 22.92 -0.89
N GLU A 258 -1.17 22.07 -1.93
CA GLU A 258 -1.59 20.67 -1.84
C GLU A 258 -0.67 19.88 -0.90
N ALA A 259 0.64 20.18 -0.89
CA ALA A 259 1.61 19.56 -0.01
C ALA A 259 1.33 19.92 1.45
N ALA A 260 1.11 21.21 1.77
CA ALA A 260 0.75 21.65 3.11
C ALA A 260 -0.57 20.99 3.58
N TYR A 261 -1.57 20.89 2.70
CA TYR A 261 -2.80 20.15 2.98
C TYR A 261 -2.52 18.68 3.30
N ALA A 262 -1.75 17.99 2.45
CA ALA A 262 -1.48 16.57 2.62
C ALA A 262 -0.77 16.27 3.94
N LEU A 263 0.28 17.04 4.26
CA LEU A 263 1.05 16.90 5.50
C LEU A 263 0.19 17.16 6.73
N SER A 264 -0.66 18.20 6.70
CA SER A 264 -1.61 18.50 7.78
C SER A 264 -2.63 17.37 7.97
N ARG A 265 -3.17 16.81 6.88
CA ARG A 265 -4.15 15.72 6.93
C ARG A 265 -3.56 14.40 7.43
N LEU A 266 -2.33 14.10 7.04
CA LEU A 266 -1.61 12.90 7.48
C LEU A 266 -1.08 13.04 8.91
N GLY A 267 -0.75 14.26 9.34
CA GLY A 267 -0.02 14.51 10.58
C GLY A 267 1.45 14.06 10.49
N LEU A 268 2.02 13.97 9.29
CA LEU A 268 3.40 13.53 9.07
C LEU A 268 4.25 14.70 8.56
N PRO A 269 5.57 14.74 8.89
CA PRO A 269 6.49 15.71 8.31
C PRO A 269 6.77 15.40 6.83
N LEU A 270 7.26 16.40 6.11
CA LEU A 270 7.77 16.24 4.75
C LEU A 270 9.05 15.39 4.75
N CYS A 271 9.18 14.49 3.77
CA CYS A 271 10.48 13.93 3.38
C CYS A 271 11.21 14.94 2.47
#